data_AF-A0A4R7G558-F1
#
_entry.id   AF-A0A4R7G558-F1
#
_cell.length_a   1.000
_cell.length_b   1.000
_cell.length_c   1.000
_cell.angle_alpha   90.00
_cell.angle_beta   90.00
_cell.angle_gamma   90.00
#
_symmetry.space_group_name_H-M   'P 1'
#
loop_
_entity.id
_entity.type
_entity.pdbx_description
1 polymer ?
#
loop_
_entity_poly.entity_id
_entity_poly.type
_entity_poly.pdbx_seq_one_letter_code
_entity_poly.pdbx_strand_id
1 'polypeptide(L)'
;MTGHTPPQDVAHAAQRALSWIDEGKAGKGFTDTGRHRAEELAERSEVPLEHIHKMRQYFARHTVDREAEGFHHGQDGYPSPGRVAWDAWGGDPGETWANREKFDDAD
;
A
#
# COMPACT_ATOMS: atom_id res chain seq x y z
N MET A 1 -21.54 5.43 5.86
CA MET A 1 -20.52 4.59 5.21
C MET A 1 -19.78 3.87 6.32
N THR A 2 -19.77 2.54 6.31
CA THR A 2 -18.98 1.77 7.28
C THR A 2 -17.54 1.76 6.77
N GLY A 3 -16.62 2.35 7.53
CA GLY A 3 -15.19 2.25 7.25
C GLY A 3 -14.63 0.96 7.87
N HIS A 4 -13.55 0.43 7.30
CA HIS A 4 -12.88 -0.76 7.80
C HIS A 4 -11.51 -0.36 8.35
N THR A 5 -11.23 -0.73 9.59
CA THR A 5 -9.94 -0.46 10.23
C THR A 5 -8.85 -1.35 9.62
N PRO A 6 -7.74 -0.78 9.13
CA PRO A 6 -6.60 -1.56 8.65
C PRO A 6 -6.06 -2.51 9.73
N PRO A 7 -5.73 -3.75 9.37
CA PRO A 7 -4.95 -4.65 10.20
C PRO A 7 -3.60 -4.03 10.61
N GLN A 8 -3.02 -4.52 11.71
CA GLN A 8 -1.79 -3.94 12.29
C GLN A 8 -0.57 -4.08 11.36
N ASP A 9 -0.48 -5.20 10.64
CA ASP A 9 0.58 -5.48 9.67
C ASP A 9 0.48 -4.59 8.42
N VAL A 10 -0.73 -4.22 7.99
CA VAL A 10 -0.97 -3.18 6.97
C VAL A 10 -0.39 -1.84 7.44
N ALA A 11 -0.68 -1.44 8.68
CA ALA A 11 -0.16 -0.20 9.25
C ALA A 11 1.37 -0.20 9.34
N HIS A 12 1.98 -1.31 9.76
CA HIS A 12 3.45 -1.43 9.80
C HIS A 12 4.09 -1.30 8.42
N ALA A 13 3.46 -1.82 7.37
CA ALA A 13 3.95 -1.64 6.00
C ALA A 13 3.90 -0.17 5.58
N ALA A 14 2.76 0.50 5.84
CA ALA A 14 2.58 1.91 5.52
C ALA A 14 3.56 2.82 6.29
N GLN A 15 3.78 2.58 7.58
CA GLN A 15 4.77 3.30 8.40
C GLN A 15 6.20 3.16 7.85
N ARG A 16 6.56 1.95 7.42
CA ARG A 16 7.86 1.70 6.78
C ARG A 16 7.98 2.45 5.45
N ALA A 17 6.93 2.48 4.64
CA ALA A 17 6.92 3.26 3.41
C ALA A 17 7.06 4.76 3.68
N LEU A 18 6.36 5.32 4.67
CA LEU A 18 6.50 6.73 5.05
C LEU A 18 7.95 7.08 5.43
N SER A 19 8.63 6.19 6.15
CA SER A 19 10.05 6.36 6.49
C SER A 19 10.92 6.40 5.23
N TRP A 20 10.72 5.48 4.28
CA TRP A 20 11.46 5.49 3.01
C TRP A 20 11.13 6.68 2.11
N ILE A 21 9.90 7.17 2.17
CA ILE A 21 9.49 8.36 1.44
C ILE A 21 10.20 9.59 2.01
N ASP A 22 10.34 9.72 3.33
CA ASP A 22 11.10 10.79 3.99
C ASP A 22 12.60 10.72 3.65
N GLU A 23 13.14 9.50 3.54
CA GLU A 23 14.51 9.25 3.05
C GLU A 23 14.70 9.53 1.54
N GLY A 24 13.64 9.93 0.81
CA GLY A 24 13.72 10.26 -0.61
C GLY A 24 13.78 9.05 -1.55
N LYS A 25 13.39 7.86 -1.08
CA LYS A 25 13.42 6.60 -1.87
C LYS A 25 12.20 6.40 -2.77
N ALA A 26 11.21 7.27 -2.66
CA ALA A 26 10.05 7.26 -3.53
C ALA A 26 10.44 7.54 -5.00
N GLY A 27 9.76 6.89 -5.94
CA GLY A 27 9.99 7.13 -7.37
C GLY A 27 9.57 8.53 -7.80
N LYS A 28 10.14 9.05 -8.90
CA LYS A 28 9.80 10.37 -9.46
C LYS A 28 8.31 10.53 -9.80
N GLY A 29 7.61 9.44 -10.08
CA GLY A 29 6.17 9.41 -10.34
C GLY A 29 5.29 9.12 -9.12
N PHE A 30 5.87 9.07 -7.91
CA PHE A 30 5.10 8.87 -6.69
C PHE A 30 4.20 10.08 -6.42
N THR A 31 2.92 9.85 -6.17
CA THR A 31 1.90 10.89 -6.10
C THR A 31 1.43 11.13 -4.67
N ASP A 32 0.80 12.29 -4.45
CA ASP A 32 0.18 12.62 -3.16
C ASP A 32 -0.90 11.61 -2.75
N THR A 33 -1.58 10.97 -3.71
CA THR A 33 -2.53 9.88 -3.43
C THR A 33 -1.85 8.71 -2.71
N GLY A 34 -0.65 8.32 -3.14
CA GLY A 34 0.11 7.25 -2.49
C GLY A 34 0.59 7.66 -1.10
N ARG A 35 1.02 8.90 -0.93
CA ARG A 35 1.43 9.46 0.38
C ARG A 35 0.27 9.48 1.36
N HIS A 36 -0.86 10.04 0.95
CA HIS A 36 -2.04 10.14 1.78
C HIS A 36 -2.57 8.78 2.20
N ARG A 37 -2.59 7.80 1.27
CA ARG A 37 -2.98 6.42 1.62
C ARG A 37 -2.03 5.81 2.64
N ALA A 38 -0.72 6.05 2.54
CA ALA A 38 0.23 5.56 3.53
C ALA A 38 -0.02 6.18 4.91
N GLU A 39 -0.34 7.47 4.99
CA GLU A 39 -0.70 8.14 6.25
C GLU A 39 -1.99 7.54 6.86
N GLU A 40 -3.07 7.43 6.07
CA GLU A 40 -4.34 6.82 6.52
C GLU A 40 -4.13 5.41 7.10
N LEU A 41 -3.36 4.58 6.39
CA LEU A 41 -3.09 3.20 6.79
C LEU A 41 -2.17 3.12 8.01
N ALA A 42 -1.15 3.97 8.09
CA ALA A 42 -0.20 4.02 9.19
C ALA A 42 -0.86 4.41 10.52
N GLU A 43 -1.87 5.28 10.47
CA GLU A 43 -2.67 5.71 11.61
C GLU A 43 -3.79 4.73 11.97
N ARG A 44 -4.00 3.71 11.13
CA ARG A 44 -5.15 2.78 11.21
C ARG A 44 -6.49 3.52 11.20
N SER A 45 -6.56 4.63 10.47
CA SER A 45 -7.80 5.36 10.22
C SER A 45 -8.79 4.46 9.47
N GLU A 46 -10.09 4.61 9.75
CA GLU A 46 -11.12 3.84 9.06
C GLU A 46 -11.09 4.12 7.55
N VAL A 47 -10.94 3.08 6.74
CA VAL A 47 -10.88 3.19 5.28
C VAL A 47 -12.25 2.83 4.68
N PRO A 48 -12.90 3.71 3.91
CA PRO A 48 -14.14 3.39 3.22
C PRO A 48 -13.98 2.21 2.26
N LEU A 49 -15.04 1.41 2.09
CA LEU A 49 -15.00 0.24 1.21
C LEU A 49 -14.61 0.58 -0.23
N GLU A 50 -15.08 1.72 -0.78
CA GLU A 50 -14.66 2.22 -2.10
C GLU A 50 -13.13 2.45 -2.20
N HIS A 51 -12.49 2.83 -1.10
CA HIS A 51 -11.05 3.05 -1.03
C HIS A 51 -10.29 1.74 -0.96
N ILE A 52 -10.85 0.72 -0.31
CA ILE A 52 -10.30 -0.64 -0.30
C ILE A 52 -10.42 -1.27 -1.69
N HIS A 53 -11.49 -0.99 -2.43
CA HIS A 53 -11.63 -1.40 -3.82
C HIS A 53 -10.51 -0.82 -4.70
N LYS A 54 -10.18 0.47 -4.51
CA LYS A 54 -9.04 1.10 -5.18
C LYS A 54 -7.71 0.45 -4.81
N MET A 55 -7.52 0.03 -3.55
CA MET A 55 -6.33 -0.73 -3.12
C MET A 55 -6.23 -2.05 -3.87
N ARG A 56 -7.34 -2.80 -3.96
CA ARG A 56 -7.39 -4.07 -4.70
C ARG A 56 -7.00 -3.89 -6.17
N GLN A 57 -7.54 -2.86 -6.83
CA GLN A 57 -7.17 -2.52 -8.22
C GLN A 57 -5.71 -2.08 -8.36
N TYR A 58 -5.18 -1.36 -7.36
CA TYR A 58 -3.77 -0.98 -7.33
C TYR A 58 -2.87 -2.23 -7.31
N PHE A 59 -3.08 -3.13 -6.34
CA PHE A 59 -2.27 -4.34 -6.21
C PHE A 59 -2.36 -5.25 -7.45
N ALA A 60 -3.55 -5.42 -8.01
CA ALA A 60 -3.74 -6.22 -9.23
C ALA A 60 -2.91 -5.71 -10.43
N ARG A 61 -2.74 -4.38 -10.55
CA ARG A 61 -1.96 -3.77 -11.64
C ARG A 61 -0.45 -3.78 -11.39
N HIS A 62 -0.03 -3.73 -10.14
CA HIS A 62 1.38 -3.56 -9.76
C HIS A 62 2.00 -4.84 -9.20
N THR A 63 1.30 -5.98 -9.21
CA THR A 63 1.86 -7.25 -8.71
C THR A 63 3.11 -7.67 -9.50
N VAL A 64 3.21 -7.31 -10.78
CA VAL A 64 4.40 -7.58 -11.62
C VAL A 64 5.63 -6.77 -11.19
N ASP A 65 5.45 -5.62 -10.53
CA ASP A 65 6.56 -4.79 -10.05
C ASP A 65 7.36 -5.49 -8.96
N ARG A 66 6.79 -6.52 -8.34
CA ARG A 66 7.43 -7.36 -7.32
C ARG A 66 8.63 -8.15 -7.87
N GLU A 67 8.68 -8.37 -9.19
CA GLU A 67 9.75 -9.10 -9.86
C GLU A 67 11.01 -8.26 -10.10
N ALA A 68 10.93 -6.93 -9.91
CA ALA A 68 12.05 -6.03 -10.12
C ALA A 68 13.12 -6.14 -9.01
N GLU A 69 14.39 -5.95 -9.37
CA GLU A 69 15.51 -5.90 -8.43
C GLU A 69 15.28 -4.81 -7.35
N GLY A 70 15.68 -5.10 -6.12
CA GLY A 70 15.48 -4.24 -4.96
C GLY A 70 14.05 -4.24 -4.41
N PHE A 71 13.13 -5.07 -4.93
CA PHE A 71 11.79 -5.17 -4.37
C PHE A 71 11.76 -5.96 -3.05
N HIS A 72 12.56 -7.01 -2.96
CA HIS A 72 12.65 -7.89 -1.80
C HIS A 72 13.83 -7.52 -0.90
N HIS A 73 13.64 -7.69 0.41
CA HIS A 73 14.68 -7.40 1.39
C HIS A 73 15.93 -8.25 1.12
N GLY A 74 17.11 -7.61 1.13
CA GLY A 74 18.39 -8.25 0.87
C GLY A 74 18.81 -8.26 -0.60
N GLN A 75 17.96 -7.80 -1.52
CA GLN A 75 18.36 -7.49 -2.89
C GLN A 75 19.13 -6.18 -2.96
N ASP A 76 19.96 -6.05 -3.99
CA ASP A 76 20.69 -4.82 -4.23
C ASP A 76 19.71 -3.68 -4.54
N GLY A 77 19.95 -2.51 -3.96
CA GLY A 77 19.08 -1.35 -4.14
C GLY A 77 17.75 -1.41 -3.37
N TYR A 78 17.58 -2.33 -2.40
CA TYR A 78 16.40 -2.34 -1.54
C TYR A 78 16.32 -1.10 -0.63
N PRO A 79 15.14 -0.46 -0.48
CA PRO A 79 13.91 -0.70 -1.25
C PRO A 79 13.96 0.00 -2.62
N SER A 80 13.47 -0.70 -3.65
CA SER A 80 13.19 -0.09 -4.95
C SER A 80 12.01 0.89 -4.86
N PRO A 81 11.87 1.85 -5.81
CA PRO A 81 10.70 2.72 -5.86
C PRO A 81 9.36 1.97 -5.92
N GLY A 82 9.32 0.83 -6.62
CA GLY A 82 8.15 -0.04 -6.68
C GLY A 82 7.81 -0.64 -5.32
N ARG A 83 8.82 -1.03 -4.53
CA ARG A 83 8.63 -1.49 -3.16
C ARG A 83 8.12 -0.41 -2.23
N VAL A 84 8.65 0.81 -2.35
CA VAL A 84 8.15 1.96 -1.56
C VAL A 84 6.68 2.20 -1.86
N ALA A 85 6.29 2.18 -3.14
CA ALA A 85 4.90 2.33 -3.53
C ALA A 85 4.02 1.18 -3.03
N TRP A 86 4.49 -0.06 -3.14
CA TRP A 86 3.75 -1.23 -2.66
C TRP A 86 3.44 -1.16 -1.16
N ASP A 87 4.45 -0.84 -0.35
CA ASP A 87 4.28 -0.71 1.10
C ASP A 87 3.44 0.53 1.49
N ALA A 88 3.47 1.61 0.69
CA ALA A 88 2.62 2.79 0.89
C ALA A 88 1.12 2.46 0.76
N TRP A 89 0.79 1.43 -0.02
CA TRP A 89 -0.57 0.90 -0.14
C TRP A 89 -0.87 -0.23 0.87
N GLY A 90 0.06 -0.53 1.78
CA GLY A 90 -0.13 -1.53 2.84
C GLY A 90 0.63 -2.84 2.65
N GLY A 91 1.43 -2.95 1.59
CA GLY A 91 2.25 -4.13 1.31
C GLY A 91 1.46 -5.41 1.07
N ASP A 92 2.12 -6.56 1.20
CA ASP A 92 1.48 -7.88 1.09
C ASP A 92 0.29 -8.07 2.06
N PRO A 93 0.34 -7.56 3.31
CA PRO A 93 -0.83 -7.53 4.18
C PRO A 93 -2.00 -6.73 3.61
N GLY A 94 -1.70 -5.58 2.98
CA GLY A 94 -2.70 -4.72 2.35
C GLY A 94 -3.36 -5.38 1.16
N GLU A 95 -2.58 -6.09 0.33
CA GLU A 95 -3.09 -6.90 -0.79
C GLU A 95 -4.02 -8.00 -0.27
N THR A 96 -3.59 -8.72 0.77
CA THR A 96 -4.38 -9.80 1.38
C THR A 96 -5.67 -9.28 1.97
N TRP A 97 -5.60 -8.16 2.69
CA TRP A 97 -6.76 -7.51 3.31
C TRP A 97 -7.75 -7.03 2.25
N ALA A 98 -7.30 -6.26 1.26
CA ALA A 98 -8.16 -5.71 0.22
C ALA A 98 -8.84 -6.78 -0.64
N ASN A 99 -8.21 -7.96 -0.81
CA ASN A 99 -8.81 -9.09 -1.52
C ASN A 99 -9.84 -9.88 -0.68
N ARG A 100 -9.82 -9.75 0.66
CA ARG A 100 -10.76 -10.42 1.56
C ARG A 100 -12.05 -9.63 1.77
N GLU A 101 -11.98 -8.30 1.70
CA GLU A 101 -13.15 -7.46 1.93
C GLU A 101 -14.22 -7.72 0.86
N LYS A 102 -15.48 -7.76 1.31
CA LYS A 102 -16.64 -7.99 0.44
C LYS A 102 -17.17 -6.64 -0.01
N PHE A 103 -17.26 -6.46 -1.31
CA PHE A 103 -17.93 -5.33 -1.94
C PHE A 103 -19.35 -5.81 -2.23
N ASP A 104 -20.33 -5.33 -1.48
CA ASP A 104 -21.72 -5.58 -1.84
C ASP A 104 -21.97 -4.78 -3.13
N ASP A 105 -22.16 -5.49 -4.24
CA ASP A 105 -22.63 -4.91 -5.50
C ASP A 105 -24.08 -4.44 -5.32
N ALA A 106 -24.24 -3.28 -4.68
CA ALA A 106 -25.52 -2.62 -4.51
C ALA A 106 -25.38 -1.14 -4.87
N ASP A 107 -25.36 -0.87 -6.18
CA ASP A 107 -26.07 0.25 -6.79
C ASP A 107 -26.47 -0.12 -8.24
#